data_AF-A0A940Z6F3-F1
#
_entry.id   AF-A0A940Z6F3-F1
#
_cell.length_a   1.000
_cell.length_b   1.000
_cell.length_c   1.000
_cell.angle_alpha   90.00
_cell.angle_beta   90.00
_cell.angle_gamma   90.00
#
_symmetry.space_group_name_H-M   'P 1'
#
loop_
_entity.id
_entity.type
_entity.pdbx_description
1 polymer ?
#
loop_
_entity_poly.entity_id
_entity_poly.type
_entity_poly.pdbx_seq_one_letter_code
_entity_poly.pdbx_strand_id
1 'polypeptide(L)' 'MIHPDIRLDWRSDHIGYGLFATAHIPAGTMVYVQDDLDIMIPQDSPLLQDPRYHDHIDKYCVIDAYG' A
#
# COMPACT_ATOMS: atom_id res chain seq x y z
N MET A 1 -1.83 -1.23 -2.17
CA MET A 1 -0.80 -2.27 -2.53
C MET A 1 -0.97 -2.76 -3.96
N ILE A 2 -0.27 -2.16 -4.93
CA ILE A 2 -0.34 -2.56 -6.34
C ILE A 2 1.07 -2.49 -6.90
N HIS A 3 1.51 -3.52 -7.63
CA HIS A 3 2.78 -3.50 -8.36
C HIS A 3 2.64 -2.67 -9.64
N PRO A 4 3.61 -1.82 -10.03
CA PRO A 4 3.52 -0.98 -11.23
C PRO A 4 3.29 -1.82 -12.49
N ASP A 5 3.90 -3.00 -12.55
CA ASP A 5 3.70 -3.95 -13.65
C ASP A 5 2.39 -4.75 -13.55
N ILE A 6 1.36 -4.26 -12.86
CA ILE A 6 0.01 -4.86 -12.83
C ILE A 6 -0.98 -3.91 -13.51
N ARG A 7 -1.88 -4.48 -14.33
CA ARG A 7 -3.02 -3.77 -14.90
C ARG A 7 -4.34 -4.44 -14.54
N LEU A 8 -5.39 -3.64 -14.44
CA LEU A 8 -6.76 -4.13 -14.31
C LEU A 8 -7.34 -4.41 -15.71
N ASP A 9 -7.95 -5.57 -15.90
CA ASP A 9 -8.62 -5.91 -17.16
C ASP A 9 -9.89 -6.71 -16.94
N TRP A 10 -10.84 -6.60 -17.86
CA TRP A 10 -12.09 -7.36 -17.82
C TRP A 10 -11.85 -8.79 -18.28
N ARG A 11 -12.25 -9.77 -17.46
CA ARG A 11 -12.10 -11.19 -17.79
C ARG A 11 -13.36 -11.78 -18.40
N SER A 12 -14.51 -11.62 -17.74
CA SER A 12 -15.81 -12.17 -18.17
C SER A 12 -16.94 -11.75 -17.23
N ASP A 13 -18.18 -11.79 -17.67
CA ASP A 13 -19.37 -11.44 -16.87
C ASP A 13 -19.52 -12.22 -15.56
N HIS A 14 -19.02 -13.46 -15.49
CA HIS A 14 -19.08 -14.27 -14.26
C HIS A 14 -17.97 -13.93 -13.24
N ILE A 15 -16.83 -13.37 -13.68
CA ILE A 15 -15.65 -13.13 -12.81
C ILE A 15 -15.41 -11.64 -12.58
N GLY A 16 -15.75 -10.79 -13.54
CA GLY A 16 -15.50 -9.36 -13.49
C GLY A 16 -14.08 -8.99 -13.93
N TYR A 17 -13.52 -8.00 -13.24
CA TYR A 17 -12.16 -7.52 -13.46
C TYR A 17 -11.12 -8.39 -12.73
N GLY A 18 -10.00 -8.62 -13.39
CA GLY A 18 -8.83 -9.28 -12.83
C GLY A 18 -7.60 -8.38 -12.86
N LEU A 19 -6.62 -8.70 -12.01
CA LEU A 19 -5.29 -8.09 -12.04
C LEU A 19 -4.35 -8.98 -12.86
N PHE A 20 -3.68 -8.37 -13.84
CA PHE A 20 -2.79 -9.07 -14.77
C PHE A 20 -1.39 -8.47 -14.71
N ALA A 21 -0.40 -9.33 -14.53
CA ALA A 21 1.00 -8.95 -14.64
C ALA A 21 1.34 -8.60 -16.11
N THR A 22 2.04 -7.49 -16.29
CA THR A 22 2.55 -6.98 -17.58
C THR A 22 4.02 -7.33 -17.79
N ALA A 23 4.72 -7.73 -16.73
CA ALA A 23 6.09 -8.22 -16.72
C ALA A 23 6.23 -9.39 -15.72
N HIS A 24 7.39 -10.06 -15.72
CA HIS A 24 7.67 -11.08 -14.71
C HIS A 24 7.84 -10.44 -13.33
N ILE A 25 6.96 -10.81 -12.39
CA ILE A 25 7.02 -10.38 -11.00
C ILE A 25 7.52 -11.56 -10.15
N PRO A 26 8.71 -11.47 -9.52
CA PRO A 26 9.20 -12.53 -8.65
C PRO A 26 8.22 -12.83 -7.50
N ALA A 27 8.13 -14.11 -7.12
CA ALA A 27 7.33 -14.50 -5.97
C ALA A 27 7.84 -13.81 -4.69
N GLY A 28 6.92 -13.25 -3.91
CA GLY A 28 7.25 -12.47 -2.71
C GLY A 28 7.50 -10.98 -2.97
N THR A 29 7.38 -10.50 -4.21
CA THR A 29 7.46 -9.06 -4.49
C THR A 29 6.22 -8.37 -3.94
N MET A 30 6.41 -7.48 -2.97
CA MET A 30 5.35 -6.69 -2.36
C MET A 30 5.57 -5.23 -2.72
N VAL A 31 4.63 -4.63 -3.45
CA VAL A 31 4.68 -3.21 -3.78
C VAL A 31 3.49 -2.52 -3.13
N TYR A 32 3.81 -1.49 -2.36
CA TYR A 32 2.84 -0.59 -1.79
C TYR A 32 2.78 0.66 -2.68
N VAL A 33 1.57 1.02 -3.05
CA VAL A 33 1.26 2.31 -3.66
C VAL A 33 0.30 2.95 -2.69
N GLN A 34 0.62 4.17 -2.28
CA GLN A 34 -0.24 4.97 -1.42
C GLN A 34 -1.50 5.34 -2.19
N ASP A 35 -2.66 5.12 -1.59
CA ASP A 35 -3.97 5.45 -2.11
C ASP A 35 -4.82 6.22 -1.09
N ASP A 36 -6.00 6.69 -1.51
CA ASP A 36 -6.86 7.55 -0.70
C ASP A 36 -7.44 6.86 0.55
N LEU A 37 -7.32 5.53 0.66
CA LEU A 37 -7.78 4.76 1.82
C LEU A 37 -6.70 4.61 2.89
N ASP A 38 -5.47 5.02 2.59
CA ASP A 38 -4.36 4.94 3.53
C ASP A 38 -4.45 6.00 4.63
N ILE A 39 -3.95 5.65 5.82
CA ILE A 39 -3.94 6.56 6.96
C ILE A 39 -2.65 7.37 6.94
N MET A 40 -2.77 8.67 6.70
CA MET A 40 -1.69 9.63 6.89
C MET A 40 -1.61 10.06 8.35
N ILE A 41 -0.44 9.93 8.96
CA ILE A 41 -0.16 10.43 10.31
C ILE A 41 0.68 11.71 10.16
N PRO A 42 0.12 12.90 10.42
CA PRO A 42 0.87 14.14 10.40
C PRO A 42 2.02 14.13 11.41
N GLN A 43 3.10 14.86 11.11
CA GLN A 43 4.26 14.95 12.01
C GLN A 43 3.96 15.54 13.39
N ASP A 44 2.91 16.36 13.50
CA ASP A 44 2.44 16.95 14.76
C ASP A 44 1.35 16.11 15.45
N SER A 45 1.07 14.91 14.94
CA SER A 45 0.04 14.04 15.49
C SER A 45 0.40 13.57 16.91
N PRO A 46 -0.52 13.67 17.88
CA PRO A 46 -0.31 13.15 19.24
C PRO A 46 -0.12 11.62 19.27
N LEU A 47 -0.55 10.91 18.22
CA LEU A 47 -0.36 9.48 18.08
C LEU A 47 1.11 9.06 18.06
N LEU A 48 2.00 9.94 17.57
CA LEU A 48 3.45 9.68 17.53
C LEU A 48 4.08 9.61 18.93
N GLN A 49 3.43 10.22 19.92
CA GLN A 49 3.89 10.25 21.32
C GLN A 49 3.13 9.26 22.21
N ASP A 50 2.08 8.60 21.69
CA ASP A 50 1.27 7.66 22.44
C ASP A 50 1.96 6.28 22.52
N PRO A 51 2.37 5.81 23.71
CA PRO A 51 3.09 4.55 23.86
C PRO A 51 2.31 3.33 23.33
N ARG A 52 0.98 3.41 23.26
CA ARG A 52 0.14 2.32 22.75
C ARG A 52 0.31 2.08 21.25
N TYR A 53 0.72 3.11 20.52
CA TYR A 53 0.86 3.06 19.06
C TYR A 53 2.31 3.06 18.60
N HIS A 54 3.26 3.36 19.49
CA HIS A 54 4.69 3.49 19.16
C HIS A 54 5.22 2.30 18.35
N ASP A 55 5.09 1.08 18.89
CA ASP A 55 5.59 -0.14 18.23
C ASP A 55 4.90 -0.42 16.89
N HIS A 56 3.64 0.00 16.74
CA HIS A 56 2.88 -0.18 15.50
C HIS A 56 3.33 0.83 14.45
N ILE A 57 3.49 2.10 14.84
CA ILE A 57 3.91 3.17 13.93
C ILE A 57 5.34 2.90 13.47
N ASP A 58 6.25 2.56 14.38
CA ASP A 58 7.65 2.27 14.04
C ASP A 58 7.78 1.08 13.07
N LYS A 59 6.94 0.07 13.23
CA LYS A 59 7.00 -1.14 12.40
C LYS A 59 6.26 -1.03 11.06
N TYR A 60 5.12 -0.34 11.02
CA TYR A 60 4.20 -0.40 9.88
C TYR A 60 4.04 0.92 9.13
N CYS A 61 4.57 2.03 9.63
CA CYS A 61 4.57 3.29 8.91
C CYS A 61 5.87 3.49 8.13
N VAL A 62 5.76 4.22 7.04
CA VAL A 62 6.89 4.70 6.24
C VAL A 62 6.78 6.21 6.13
N ILE A 63 7.92 6.88 6.08
CA ILE A 63 7.96 8.31 5.74
C ILE A 63 7.86 8.40 4.23
N ASP A 64 6.95 9.24 3.73
CA ASP A 64 6.77 9.42 2.30
C ASP A 64 7.93 10.22 1.67
N ALA A 65 7.88 10.44 0.35
CA ALA A 65 8.95 11.15 -0.35
C ALA A 65 9.04 12.65 -0.04
N TYR A 66 8.01 13.23 0.58
CA TYR A 66 7.91 14.66 0.91
C TYR A 66 8.31 14.96 2.36
N GLY A 67 8.50 13.92 3.18
CA GLY A 67 8.88 14.03 4.59
C GLY A 67 7.67 14.24 5.47
#